data_AF-A0A812X8K8-F1
#
_entry.id   AF-A0A812X8K8-F1
#
_cell.length_a   1.000
_cell.length_b   1.000
_cell.length_c   1.000
_cell.angle_alpha   90.00
_cell.angle_beta   90.00
_cell.angle_gamma   90.00
#
_symmetry.space_group_name_H-M   'P 1'
#
loop_
_entity.id
_entity.type
_entity.pdbx_description
1 polymer ?
#
loop_
_entity_poly.entity_id
_entity_poly.type
_entity_poly.pdbx_seq_one_letter_code
_entity_poly.pdbx_strand_id
1 'polypeptide(L)'
;MSQLPEAVESEVELVKAIYGDEAVDVNLDRDAVVLVDLQPRVGQGTALVSATVALRLPDGYPGQAMPEVCVERSRGLTDSGLASLLSAAKTFLQSNGLAEEGCLCPLLEEVSEALDQANDESECLICLQVCGSVTDASVVHAPCDHVFHATCLGRWAELKISEAREAAADKTQSL
;
A
#
# COMPACT_ATOMS: atom_id res chain seq x y z
N MET A 1 -17.06 -11.93 25.39
CA MET A 1 -16.40 -10.65 25.09
C MET A 1 -14.94 -10.87 25.43
N SER A 2 -14.16 -11.33 24.44
CA SER A 2 -12.70 -11.41 24.53
C SER A 2 -12.20 -9.99 24.75
N GLN A 3 -11.61 -9.72 25.90
CA GLN A 3 -10.91 -8.47 26.18
C GLN A 3 -9.45 -8.67 25.79
N LEU A 4 -8.86 -7.63 25.19
CA LEU A 4 -7.43 -7.63 24.88
C LEU A 4 -6.63 -7.53 26.19
N PRO A 5 -5.41 -8.07 26.27
CA PRO A 5 -4.50 -7.75 27.36
C PRO A 5 -4.24 -6.24 27.44
N GLU A 6 -4.12 -5.68 28.64
CA GLU A 6 -3.93 -4.22 28.86
C GLU A 6 -2.75 -3.64 28.06
N ALA A 7 -1.65 -4.40 27.93
CA ALA A 7 -0.50 -4.01 27.12
C ALA A 7 -0.85 -3.85 25.63
N VAL A 8 -1.66 -4.77 25.09
CA VAL A 8 -2.11 -4.74 23.70
C VAL A 8 -3.12 -3.61 23.48
N GLU A 9 -4.03 -3.38 24.43
CA GLU A 9 -4.97 -2.25 24.36
C GLU A 9 -4.20 -0.92 24.32
N SER A 10 -3.22 -0.73 25.22
CA SER A 10 -2.40 0.49 25.25
C SER A 10 -1.64 0.69 23.94
N GLU A 11 -1.12 -0.38 23.35
CA GLU A 11 -0.39 -0.30 22.09
C GLU A 11 -1.31 0.02 20.90
N VAL A 12 -2.49 -0.59 20.84
CA VAL A 12 -3.50 -0.30 19.81
C VAL A 12 -3.97 1.15 19.88
N GLU A 13 -4.16 1.69 21.08
CA GLU A 13 -4.51 3.11 21.26
C GLU A 13 -3.39 4.04 20.79
N LEU A 14 -2.11 3.64 20.94
CA LEU A 14 -0.99 4.38 20.38
C LEU A 14 -0.99 4.33 18.84
N VAL A 15 -1.25 3.17 18.25
CA VAL A 15 -1.39 3.02 16.79
C VAL A 15 -2.49 3.94 16.26
N LYS A 16 -3.67 3.94 16.88
CA LYS A 16 -4.77 4.86 16.54
C LYS A 16 -4.37 6.33 16.66
N ALA A 17 -3.64 6.71 17.70
CA ALA A 17 -3.18 8.08 17.88
C ALA A 17 -2.20 8.54 16.77
N ILE A 18 -1.40 7.61 16.21
CA ILE A 18 -0.42 7.90 15.16
C ILE A 18 -1.10 7.95 13.77
N TYR A 19 -1.95 6.98 13.46
CA TYR A 19 -2.50 6.80 12.10
C TYR A 19 -3.92 7.36 11.93
N GLY A 20 -4.59 7.72 13.02
CA GLY A 20 -5.99 8.14 13.04
C GLY A 20 -6.94 6.99 13.36
N ASP A 21 -7.99 7.27 14.13
CA ASP A 21 -8.99 6.28 14.54
C ASP A 21 -9.71 5.66 13.33
N GLU A 22 -9.92 6.45 12.27
CA GLU A 22 -10.61 6.01 11.05
C GLU A 22 -9.77 5.08 10.16
N ALA A 23 -8.45 5.08 10.34
CA ALA A 23 -7.53 4.24 9.57
C ALA A 23 -7.26 2.89 10.24
N VAL A 24 -7.76 2.68 11.47
CA VAL A 24 -7.44 1.52 12.30
C VAL A 24 -8.70 0.78 12.71
N ASP A 25 -8.88 -0.43 12.15
CA ASP A 25 -9.97 -1.33 12.52
C ASP A 25 -9.44 -2.49 13.37
N VAL A 26 -10.15 -2.84 14.45
CA VAL A 26 -9.76 -3.93 15.37
C VAL A 26 -10.84 -5.00 15.41
N ASN A 27 -10.48 -6.24 15.07
CA ASN A 27 -11.35 -7.40 15.14
C ASN A 27 -10.87 -8.36 16.25
N LEU A 28 -11.79 -8.80 17.11
CA LEU A 28 -11.53 -9.63 18.29
C LEU A 28 -12.23 -11.00 18.27
N ASP A 29 -12.71 -11.46 17.11
CA ASP A 29 -13.56 -12.64 16.98
C ASP A 29 -12.84 -13.98 17.28
N ARG A 30 -11.56 -14.12 16.90
CA ARG A 30 -10.76 -15.34 17.17
C ARG A 30 -9.35 -14.97 17.61
N ASP A 31 -8.56 -14.47 16.66
CA ASP A 31 -7.27 -13.84 16.91
C ASP A 31 -7.51 -12.33 16.88
N ALA A 32 -6.81 -11.59 17.73
CA ALA A 32 -6.87 -10.14 17.65
C ALA A 32 -6.20 -9.70 16.34
N VAL A 33 -6.98 -9.07 15.46
CA VAL A 33 -6.49 -8.54 14.19
C VAL A 33 -6.62 -7.03 14.20
N VAL A 34 -5.51 -6.34 13.99
CA VAL A 34 -5.46 -4.88 13.80
C VAL A 34 -5.23 -4.62 12.32
N LEU A 35 -6.21 -4.04 11.66
CA LEU A 35 -6.12 -3.57 10.28
C LEU A 35 -5.73 -2.10 10.30
N VAL A 36 -4.73 -1.72 9.50
CA VAL A 36 -4.25 -0.34 9.41
C VAL A 36 -4.17 0.08 7.95
N ASP A 37 -4.93 1.09 7.57
CA ASP A 37 -4.88 1.73 6.26
C ASP A 37 -3.69 2.70 6.20
N LEU A 38 -2.64 2.32 5.47
CA LEU A 38 -1.43 3.10 5.29
C LEU A 38 -1.46 3.89 3.99
N GLN A 39 -1.03 5.15 4.10
CA GLN A 39 -0.78 6.06 2.99
C GLN A 39 0.68 6.52 3.02
N PRO A 40 1.32 6.72 1.86
CA PRO A 40 2.67 7.25 1.81
C PRO A 40 2.71 8.70 2.31
N ARG A 41 3.77 9.04 3.03
CA ARG A 41 4.05 10.35 3.59
C ARG A 41 4.66 11.24 2.50
N VAL A 42 3.78 11.87 1.73
CA VAL A 42 4.20 12.75 0.64
C VAL A 42 4.60 14.14 1.17
N GLY A 43 5.91 14.40 1.23
CA GLY A 43 6.42 15.74 1.55
C GLY A 43 6.15 16.76 0.42
N GLN A 44 6.28 16.32 -0.84
CA GLN A 44 5.88 17.02 -2.06
C GLN A 44 5.45 15.97 -3.09
N GLY A 45 4.25 16.09 -3.69
CA GLY A 45 3.77 15.14 -4.69
C GLY A 45 2.37 14.60 -4.40
N THR A 46 2.02 13.47 -5.01
CA THR A 46 0.73 12.78 -4.86
C THR A 46 0.97 11.38 -4.32
N ALA A 47 0.11 10.92 -3.40
CA ALA A 47 0.07 9.52 -3.02
C ALA A 47 -0.47 8.70 -4.20
N LEU A 48 0.37 7.83 -4.74
CA LEU A 48 0.10 6.96 -5.90
C LEU A 48 -0.17 5.52 -5.47
N VAL A 49 0.20 5.17 -4.24
CA VAL A 49 0.06 3.82 -3.67
C VAL A 49 -0.61 3.88 -2.32
N SER A 50 -1.23 2.77 -1.91
CA SER A 50 -1.71 2.56 -0.55
C SER A 50 -1.82 1.08 -0.21
N ALA A 51 -1.84 0.77 1.09
CA ALA A 51 -1.96 -0.60 1.57
C ALA A 51 -2.78 -0.67 2.87
N THR A 52 -3.66 -1.67 2.98
CA THR A 52 -4.25 -2.09 4.26
C THR A 52 -3.39 -3.23 4.81
N VAL A 53 -2.71 -2.99 5.92
CA VAL A 53 -1.87 -3.98 6.61
C VAL A 53 -2.68 -4.64 7.71
N ALA A 54 -2.70 -5.97 7.74
CA ALA A 54 -3.33 -6.77 8.77
C ALA A 54 -2.27 -7.36 9.69
N LEU A 55 -2.36 -7.00 10.97
CA LEU A 55 -1.51 -7.45 12.06
C LEU A 55 -2.30 -8.46 12.90
N ARG A 56 -1.98 -9.74 12.77
CA ARG A 56 -2.57 -10.78 13.62
C ARG A 56 -1.73 -10.95 14.87
N LEU A 57 -2.36 -10.77 16.03
CA LEU A 57 -1.74 -10.87 17.34
C LEU A 57 -2.13 -12.23 17.93
N PRO A 58 -1.21 -13.22 17.93
CA PRO A 58 -1.48 -14.53 18.50
C PRO A 58 -1.54 -14.47 20.04
N ASP A 59 -2.11 -15.52 20.64
CA ASP A 59 -2.02 -15.73 22.08
C ASP A 59 -0.55 -15.72 22.54
N GLY A 60 -0.26 -14.91 23.56
CA GLY A 60 1.11 -14.72 24.06
C GLY A 60 1.85 -13.51 23.48
N TYR A 61 1.23 -12.74 22.59
CA TYR A 61 1.70 -11.38 22.29
C TYR A 61 1.27 -10.39 23.40
N PRO A 62 2.14 -9.46 23.84
CA PRO A 62 3.56 -9.31 23.48
C PRO A 62 4.50 -10.27 24.26
N GLY A 63 5.76 -10.35 23.83
CA GLY A 63 6.85 -11.03 24.57
C GLY A 63 7.03 -12.55 24.34
N GLN A 64 5.94 -13.31 24.19
CA GLN A 64 6.02 -14.78 24.07
C GLN A 64 5.74 -15.31 22.65
N ALA A 65 5.00 -14.54 21.86
CA ALA A 65 4.69 -14.84 20.48
C ALA A 65 4.82 -13.59 19.61
N MET A 66 5.26 -13.78 18.36
CA MET A 66 5.44 -12.69 17.40
C MET A 66 4.13 -12.43 16.65
N PRO A 67 3.79 -11.17 16.37
CA PRO A 67 2.64 -10.88 15.52
C PRO A 67 2.93 -11.32 14.08
N GLU A 68 1.89 -11.70 13.35
CA GLU A 68 1.97 -11.96 11.92
C GLU A 68 1.52 -10.73 11.14
N VAL A 69 2.25 -10.41 10.07
CA VAL A 69 1.93 -9.28 9.20
C VAL A 69 1.56 -9.79 7.81
N CYS A 70 0.49 -9.23 7.26
CA CYS A 70 0.10 -9.44 5.86
C CYS A 70 -0.51 -8.18 5.27
N VAL A 71 -0.52 -8.09 3.94
CA VAL A 71 -1.20 -7.02 3.23
C VAL A 71 -2.55 -7.58 2.79
N GLU A 72 -3.63 -7.04 3.34
CA GLU A 72 -4.99 -7.46 3.01
C GLU A 72 -5.44 -6.86 1.68
N ARG A 73 -5.09 -5.59 1.46
CA ARG A 73 -5.42 -4.84 0.24
C ARG A 73 -4.25 -3.95 -0.13
N SER A 74 -4.02 -3.79 -1.42
CA SER A 74 -3.05 -2.85 -1.97
C SER A 74 -3.61 -2.17 -3.20
N ARG A 75 -3.24 -0.91 -3.39
CA ARG A 75 -3.60 -0.08 -4.56
C ARG A 75 -2.35 0.58 -5.09
N GLY A 76 -2.18 0.61 -6.40
CA GLY A 76 -1.00 1.17 -7.08
C GLY A 76 0.32 0.41 -6.86
N LEU A 77 0.39 -0.52 -5.91
CA LEU A 77 1.58 -1.33 -5.66
C LEU A 77 1.79 -2.38 -6.75
N THR A 78 3.04 -2.48 -7.21
CA THR A 78 3.53 -3.59 -8.02
C THR A 78 3.87 -4.81 -7.14
N ASP A 79 4.10 -5.96 -7.76
CA ASP A 79 4.56 -7.17 -7.04
C ASP A 79 5.88 -6.93 -6.30
N SER A 80 6.79 -6.14 -6.87
CA SER A 80 8.06 -5.78 -6.22
C SER A 80 7.83 -4.87 -5.01
N GLY A 81 6.97 -3.86 -5.13
CA GLY A 81 6.59 -2.99 -4.01
C GLY A 81 5.97 -3.81 -2.87
N LEU A 82 5.02 -4.69 -3.18
CA LEU A 82 4.40 -5.58 -2.19
C LEU A 82 5.43 -6.50 -1.51
N ALA A 83 6.36 -7.08 -2.28
CA ALA A 83 7.42 -7.91 -1.75
C ALA A 83 8.36 -7.13 -0.81
N SER A 84 8.69 -5.88 -1.15
CA SER A 84 9.50 -4.99 -0.31
C SER A 84 8.82 -4.70 1.03
N LEU A 85 7.53 -4.35 1.03
CA LEU A 85 6.76 -4.11 2.27
C LEU A 85 6.79 -5.34 3.19
N LEU A 86 6.47 -6.52 2.64
CA LEU A 86 6.45 -7.77 3.42
C LEU A 86 7.86 -8.17 3.90
N SER A 87 8.90 -7.88 3.11
CA SER A 87 10.29 -8.15 3.48
C SER A 87 10.75 -7.26 4.63
N ALA A 88 10.45 -5.95 4.56
CA ALA A 88 10.76 -4.98 5.62
C ALA A 88 10.09 -5.40 6.94
N ALA A 89 8.79 -5.70 6.87
CA ALA A 89 8.01 -6.17 8.02
C ALA A 89 8.58 -7.45 8.65
N LYS A 90 8.90 -8.46 7.82
CA LYS A 90 9.50 -9.73 8.30
C LYS A 90 10.87 -9.51 8.95
N THR A 91 11.70 -8.68 8.35
CA THR A 91 13.05 -8.37 8.86
C THR A 91 12.97 -7.69 10.22
N PHE A 92 12.05 -6.73 10.35
CA PHE A 92 11.79 -6.06 11.63
C PHE A 92 11.31 -7.04 12.69
N LEU A 93 10.32 -7.88 12.36
CA LEU A 93 9.77 -8.86 13.29
C LEU A 93 10.81 -9.86 13.77
N GLN A 94 11.68 -10.34 12.89
CA GLN A 94 12.76 -11.26 13.28
C GLN A 94 13.70 -10.68 14.34
N SER A 95 13.84 -9.35 14.39
CA SER A 95 14.73 -8.66 15.33
C SER A 95 14.00 -8.18 16.58
N ASN A 96 12.73 -7.76 16.46
CA ASN A 96 12.02 -7.02 17.50
C ASN A 96 10.64 -7.60 17.88
N GLY A 97 10.18 -8.66 17.20
CA GLY A 97 8.80 -9.16 17.33
C GLY A 97 8.46 -9.83 18.67
N LEU A 98 9.44 -10.03 19.53
CA LEU A 98 9.28 -10.56 20.90
C LEU A 98 9.54 -9.48 21.97
N ALA A 99 9.44 -8.20 21.62
CA ALA A 99 9.55 -7.12 22.60
C ALA A 99 8.39 -7.20 23.62
N GLU A 100 8.71 -7.11 24.91
CA GLU A 100 7.73 -7.15 26.01
C GLU A 100 6.79 -5.93 26.00
N GLU A 101 7.26 -4.80 25.47
CA GLU A 101 6.49 -3.54 25.38
C GLU A 101 5.57 -3.51 24.14
N GLY A 102 5.60 -4.53 23.29
CA GLY A 102 4.97 -4.53 21.98
C GLY A 102 5.87 -3.95 20.89
N CYS A 103 5.49 -4.16 19.62
CA CYS A 103 6.26 -3.74 18.46
C CYS A 103 5.44 -3.22 17.27
N LEU A 104 4.13 -2.98 17.41
CA LEU A 104 3.24 -2.60 16.30
C LEU A 104 3.58 -1.23 15.73
N CYS A 105 3.81 -0.21 16.56
CA CYS A 105 4.19 1.12 16.09
C CYS A 105 5.51 1.12 15.29
N PRO A 106 6.63 0.61 15.83
CA PRO A 106 7.88 0.58 15.07
C PRO A 106 7.83 -0.36 13.85
N LEU A 107 7.03 -1.43 13.90
CA LEU A 107 6.77 -2.28 12.73
C LEU A 107 6.04 -1.50 11.62
N LEU A 108 4.96 -0.78 11.97
CA LEU A 108 4.18 -0.01 11.01
C LEU A 108 5.01 1.14 10.44
N GLU A 109 5.89 1.75 11.23
CA GLU A 109 6.83 2.77 10.75
C GLU A 109 7.76 2.22 9.67
N GLU A 110 8.34 1.03 9.87
CA GLU A 110 9.19 0.35 8.88
C GLU A 110 8.40 0.03 7.59
N VAL A 111 7.15 -0.43 7.74
CA VAL A 111 6.28 -0.70 6.58
C VAL A 111 5.87 0.58 5.87
N SER A 112 5.63 1.67 6.60
CA SER A 112 5.35 3.00 6.04
C SER A 112 6.56 3.53 5.26
N GLU A 113 7.79 3.35 5.74
CA GLU A 113 8.99 3.74 5.00
C GLU A 113 9.14 2.94 3.69
N ALA A 114 8.86 1.63 3.72
CA ALA A 114 8.82 0.82 2.50
C ALA A 114 7.70 1.26 1.53
N LEU A 115 6.55 1.71 2.04
CA LEU A 115 5.45 2.26 1.24
C LEU A 115 5.82 3.61 0.61
N ASP A 116 6.53 4.47 1.34
CA ASP A 116 7.05 5.74 0.84
C ASP A 116 8.00 5.51 -0.35
N GLN A 117 8.93 4.56 -0.21
CA GLN A 117 9.84 4.19 -1.30
C GLN A 117 9.08 3.62 -2.51
N ALA A 118 8.08 2.77 -2.29
CA ALA A 118 7.26 2.22 -3.37
C ALA A 118 6.43 3.31 -4.08
N ASN A 119 6.01 4.35 -3.37
CA ASN A 119 5.36 5.52 -3.96
C ASN A 119 6.30 6.24 -4.93
N ASP A 120 7.54 6.50 -4.50
CA ASP A 120 8.55 7.20 -5.30
C ASP A 120 9.02 6.39 -6.52
N GLU A 121 8.95 5.06 -6.43
CA GLU A 121 9.31 4.13 -7.50
C GLU A 121 8.12 3.72 -8.39
N SER A 122 6.92 4.27 -8.18
CA SER A 122 5.72 3.89 -8.93
C SER A 122 5.94 4.03 -10.44
N GLU A 123 5.67 2.97 -11.21
CA GLU A 123 6.00 2.93 -12.65
C GLU A 123 4.81 3.22 -13.56
N CYS A 124 5.09 3.85 -14.71
CA CYS A 124 4.13 3.99 -15.80
C CYS A 124 3.86 2.62 -16.44
N LEU A 125 2.61 2.16 -16.47
CA LEU A 125 2.30 0.86 -17.08
C LEU A 125 2.45 0.81 -18.62
N ILE A 126 2.71 1.94 -19.28
CA ILE A 126 2.94 1.98 -20.73
C ILE A 126 4.43 1.85 -21.06
N CYS A 127 5.29 2.60 -20.37
CA CYS A 127 6.74 2.65 -20.69
C CYS A 127 7.62 1.99 -19.63
N LEU A 128 7.06 1.56 -18.50
CA LEU A 128 7.75 0.96 -17.35
C LEU A 128 8.86 1.86 -16.79
N GLN A 129 8.67 3.18 -16.85
CA GLN A 129 9.57 4.15 -16.23
C GLN A 129 8.86 4.82 -15.05
N VAL A 130 9.63 5.21 -14.04
CA VAL A 130 9.13 5.80 -12.80
C VAL A 130 8.30 7.07 -13.06
N CYS A 131 7.17 7.16 -12.38
CA CYS A 131 6.19 8.25 -12.34
C CYS A 131 6.29 8.98 -11.00
N GLY A 132 7.41 9.67 -10.75
CA GLY A 132 7.62 10.20 -9.40
C GLY A 132 8.81 11.13 -9.19
N SER A 133 9.50 11.59 -10.25
CA SER A 133 10.51 12.62 -10.03
C SER A 133 9.82 13.97 -9.74
N VAL A 134 10.33 14.70 -8.74
CA VAL A 134 9.90 16.01 -8.18
C VAL A 134 9.61 17.09 -9.24
N THR A 135 9.91 16.85 -10.51
CA THR A 135 9.76 17.78 -11.62
C THR A 135 8.63 17.47 -12.60
N ASP A 136 7.95 16.32 -12.48
CA ASP A 136 6.99 15.88 -13.51
C ASP A 136 5.54 16.16 -13.11
N ALA A 137 5.06 17.37 -13.43
CA ALA A 137 3.65 17.78 -13.29
C ALA A 137 2.67 16.99 -14.20
N SER A 138 3.08 15.82 -14.71
CA SER A 138 2.43 15.11 -15.79
C SER A 138 2.21 13.63 -15.46
N VAL A 139 1.77 13.32 -14.24
CA VAL A 139 1.32 11.98 -13.86
C VAL A 139 -0.21 11.93 -13.86
N VAL A 140 -0.77 10.88 -14.45
CA VAL A 140 -2.20 10.56 -14.41
C VAL A 140 -2.40 9.38 -13.49
N HIS A 141 -3.16 9.59 -12.42
CA HIS A 141 -3.64 8.55 -11.54
C HIS A 141 -5.05 8.15 -11.97
N ALA A 142 -5.20 6.94 -12.52
CA ALA A 142 -6.49 6.44 -12.95
C ALA A 142 -7.33 6.00 -11.74
N PRO A 143 -8.68 5.99 -11.82
CA PRO A 143 -9.53 5.49 -10.73
C PRO A 143 -9.33 4.01 -10.36
N CYS A 144 -8.62 3.25 -11.19
CA CYS A 144 -8.20 1.88 -10.93
C CYS A 144 -6.82 1.78 -10.26
N ASP A 145 -6.31 2.90 -9.71
CA ASP A 145 -5.04 3.03 -9.01
C ASP A 145 -3.81 2.74 -9.88
N HIS A 146 -3.96 2.77 -11.20
CA HIS A 146 -2.84 2.68 -12.13
C HIS A 146 -2.27 4.06 -12.44
N VAL A 147 -0.95 4.11 -12.53
CA VAL A 147 -0.17 5.32 -12.75
C VAL A 147 0.37 5.35 -14.18
N PHE A 148 0.29 6.52 -14.82
CA PHE A 148 0.82 6.75 -16.15
C PHE A 148 1.47 8.12 -16.25
N HIS A 149 2.54 8.26 -17.05
CA HIS A 149 2.87 9.59 -17.57
C HIS A 149 1.74 10.07 -18.47
N ALA A 150 1.31 11.32 -18.31
CA ALA A 150 0.27 11.94 -19.12
C ALA A 150 0.61 11.89 -20.61
N THR A 151 1.89 12.04 -20.96
CA THR A 151 2.38 11.91 -22.34
C THR A 151 2.23 10.48 -22.89
N CYS A 152 2.54 9.47 -22.08
CA CYS A 152 2.36 8.07 -22.47
C CYS A 152 0.88 7.75 -22.68
N LEU A 153 0.02 8.15 -21.74
CA LEU A 153 -1.42 7.92 -21.84
C LEU A 153 -2.04 8.66 -23.03
N GLY A 154 -1.63 9.90 -23.28
CA GLY A 154 -2.07 10.71 -24.43
C GLY A 154 -1.72 10.05 -25.76
N ARG A 155 -0.46 9.64 -25.94
CA ARG A 155 -0.02 8.93 -27.16
C ARG A 155 -0.76 7.61 -27.38
N TRP A 156 -1.01 6.87 -26.31
CA TRP A 156 -1.78 5.63 -26.40
C TRP A 156 -3.23 5.89 -26.81
N ALA A 157 -3.88 6.92 -26.25
CA ALA A 157 -5.23 7.31 -26.62
C ALA A 157 -5.32 7.72 -28.10
N GLU A 158 -4.37 8.51 -28.60
CA GLU A 158 -4.29 8.89 -30.02
C GLU A 158 -4.18 7.67 -30.94
N LEU A 159 -3.32 6.71 -30.59
CA LEU A 159 -3.17 5.45 -31.33
C LEU A 159 -4.50 4.70 -31.41
N LYS A 160 -5.21 4.53 -30.28
CA LYS A 160 -6.51 3.84 -30.24
C LYS A 160 -7.60 4.54 -31.02
N ILE A 161 -7.60 5.87 -31.04
CA ILE A 161 -8.52 6.65 -31.86
C ILE A 161 -8.23 6.43 -33.36
N SER A 162 -6.95 6.36 -33.77
CA SER A 162 -6.57 6.08 -35.16
C SER A 162 -7.00 4.69 -35.60
N GLU A 163 -6.68 3.66 -34.82
CA GLU A 163 -7.07 2.26 -35.09
C GLU A 163 -8.59 2.12 -35.26
N ALA A 164 -9.38 2.80 -34.42
CA ALA A 164 -10.84 2.79 -34.50
C ALA A 164 -11.37 3.45 -35.79
N ARG A 165 -10.73 4.52 -36.27
CA ARG A 165 -11.11 5.20 -37.53
C ARG A 165 -10.80 4.35 -38.74
N GLU A 166 -9.64 3.71 -38.78
CA GLU A 166 -9.24 2.79 -39.85
C GLU A 166 -10.20 1.58 -39.92
N ALA A 167 -10.47 0.96 -38.77
CA ALA A 167 -11.42 -0.16 -38.69
C ALA A 167 -12.85 0.23 -39.12
N ALA A 168 -13.26 1.48 -38.91
CA ALA A 168 -14.55 1.99 -39.41
C ALA A 168 -14.52 2.17 -40.94
N ALA A 169 -13.45 2.76 -41.48
CA ALA A 169 -13.28 2.96 -42.92
C ALA A 169 -13.34 1.64 -43.70
N ASP A 170 -12.63 0.60 -43.25
CA ASP A 170 -12.59 -0.73 -43.88
C ASP A 170 -13.98 -1.40 -43.96
N LYS A 171 -14.80 -1.23 -42.91
CA LYS A 171 -16.18 -1.74 -42.89
C LYS A 171 -17.08 -1.01 -43.87
N THR A 172 -16.85 0.29 -44.09
CA THR A 172 -17.62 1.07 -45.07
C THR A 172 -17.23 0.79 -46.51
N GLN A 173 -16.00 0.33 -46.78
CA GLN A 173 -15.55 -0.06 -48.13
C GLN A 173 -15.91 -1.51 -48.50
N SER A 174 -16.29 -2.35 -47.53
CA SER A 174 -16.66 -3.75 -47.74
C SER A 174 -18.17 -3.98 -47.94
N LEU A 175 -18.95 -2.90 -48.11
CA LEU A 175 -20.40 -2.88 -48.38
C LEU A 175 -20.66 -2.38 -49.80
#